data_AF-A0A956W4P9-F1
#
_entry.id   AF-A0A956W4P9-F1
#
_cell.length_a   1.000
_cell.length_b   1.000
_cell.length_c   1.000
_cell.angle_alpha   90.00
_cell.angle_beta   90.00
_cell.angle_gamma   90.00
#
_symmetry.space_group_name_H-M   'P 1'
#
loop_
_entity.id
_entity.type
_entity.pdbx_description
1 polymer ?
#
loop_
_entity_poly.entity_id
_entity_poly.type
_entity_poly.pdbx_seq_one_letter_code
_entity_poly.pdbx_strand_id
1 'polypeptide(L)' 'VLRLVSEVMSSNGSTSMASVCGSTLALMDAGVPISAPVAGIAMGLIMGEDGNYKVLTDIAGQEDFMGDMDFKV' A
#
# COMPACT_ATOMS: atom_id res chain seq x y z
N VAL A 1 2.09 -24.59 10.56
CA VAL A 1 2.47 -23.17 10.66
C VAL A 1 2.56 -22.63 9.25
N LEU A 2 1.93 -21.48 8.95
CA LEU A 2 2.08 -20.77 7.67
C LEU A 2 3.12 -19.66 7.87
N ARG A 3 4.04 -19.47 6.91
CA ARG A 3 5.05 -18.40 6.93
C ARG A 3 5.06 -17.71 5.59
N LEU A 4 4.80 -16.41 5.60
CA LEU A 4 5.00 -15.52 4.46
C LEU A 4 6.26 -14.70 4.68
N VAL A 5 6.97 -14.43 3.59
CA VAL A 5 8.12 -13.54 3.56
C VAL A 5 7.89 -12.61 2.37
N SER A 6 7.90 -11.31 2.62
CA SER A 6 7.85 -10.29 1.58
C SER A 6 9.22 -9.61 1.51
N GLU A 7 9.89 -9.76 0.37
CA GLU A 7 11.18 -9.12 0.09
C GLU A 7 10.97 -8.03 -0.96
N VAL A 8 11.30 -6.80 -0.57
CA VAL A 8 11.13 -5.62 -1.43
C VAL A 8 12.34 -5.51 -2.34
N MET A 9 12.19 -5.90 -3.60
CA MET A 9 13.27 -5.82 -4.60
C MET A 9 13.46 -4.40 -5.16
N SER A 10 12.45 -3.55 -5.03
CA SER A 10 12.46 -2.14 -5.41
C SER A 10 11.45 -1.36 -4.57
N SER A 11 11.77 -0.10 -4.24
CA SER A 11 10.92 0.75 -3.42
C SER A 11 10.78 2.13 -4.05
N ASN A 12 9.57 2.50 -4.47
CA ASN A 12 9.21 3.86 -4.88
C ASN A 12 7.82 4.28 -4.38
N GLY A 13 7.29 3.58 -3.39
CA GLY A 13 5.93 3.76 -2.90
C GLY A 13 5.48 2.50 -2.16
N SER A 14 4.66 2.71 -1.14
CA SER A 14 3.96 1.72 -0.29
C SER A 14 4.32 0.23 -0.43
N THR A 15 5.54 -0.14 -0.07
CA THR A 15 6.00 -1.54 -0.14
C THR A 15 5.26 -2.45 0.85
N SER A 16 4.73 -1.87 1.94
CA SER A 16 3.86 -2.56 2.89
C SER A 16 2.51 -2.96 2.27
N MET A 17 1.87 -2.08 1.49
CA MET A 17 0.61 -2.39 0.81
C MET A 17 0.83 -3.34 -0.37
N ALA A 18 1.95 -3.19 -1.09
CA ALA A 18 2.39 -4.18 -2.07
C ALA A 18 2.61 -5.57 -1.42
N SER A 19 3.11 -5.62 -0.19
CA SER A 19 3.29 -6.88 0.57
C SER A 19 1.96 -7.54 0.92
N VAL A 20 0.90 -6.77 1.19
CA VAL A 20 -0.47 -7.31 1.37
C VAL A 20 -0.94 -8.00 0.09
N CYS A 21 -0.84 -7.30 -1.05
CA CYS A 21 -1.25 -7.85 -2.34
C CYS A 21 -0.43 -9.10 -2.72
N GLY A 22 0.90 -9.03 -2.60
CA GLY A 22 1.79 -10.16 -2.86
C GLY A 22 1.53 -11.36 -1.95
N SER A 23 1.25 -11.11 -0.67
CA SER A 23 0.91 -12.16 0.29
C SER A 23 -0.41 -12.85 -0.07
N THR A 24 -1.44 -12.09 -0.45
CA THR A 24 -2.71 -12.65 -0.91
C THR A 24 -2.51 -13.58 -2.09
N LEU A 25 -1.78 -13.13 -3.12
CA LEU A 25 -1.49 -13.94 -4.30
C LEU A 25 -0.67 -15.19 -3.96
N ALA A 26 0.36 -15.06 -3.12
CA ALA A 26 1.19 -16.18 -2.70
C ALA A 26 0.41 -17.24 -1.90
N LEU A 27 -0.54 -16.82 -1.05
CA LEU A 27 -1.41 -17.74 -0.33
C LEU A 27 -2.37 -18.49 -1.27
N MET A 28 -2.94 -17.78 -2.26
CA MET A 28 -3.81 -18.40 -3.27
C MET A 28 -3.03 -19.40 -4.13
N ASP A 29 -1.82 -19.06 -4.56
CA ASP A 29 -0.93 -19.95 -5.32
C ASP A 29 -0.52 -21.19 -4.51
N ALA A 30 -0.22 -21.02 -3.22
CA ALA A 30 0.07 -22.12 -2.31
C ALA A 30 -1.16 -22.99 -1.95
N GLY A 31 -2.34 -22.70 -2.49
CA GLY A 31 -3.58 -23.44 -2.24
C GLY A 31 -4.16 -23.23 -0.83
N VAL A 32 -3.75 -22.17 -0.13
CA VAL A 32 -4.28 -21.85 1.20
C VAL A 32 -5.72 -21.33 1.05
N PRO A 33 -6.70 -21.93 1.75
CA PRO A 33 -8.12 -21.54 1.62
C PRO A 33 -8.41 -20.27 2.44
N ILE A 34 -7.90 -19.12 1.98
CA ILE A 34 -8.24 -17.82 2.55
C ILE A 34 -9.71 -17.48 2.29
N SER A 35 -10.37 -16.83 3.26
CA SER A 35 -11.81 -16.53 3.17
C SER A 35 -12.15 -15.56 2.04
N ALA A 36 -11.25 -14.63 1.73
CA ALA A 36 -11.36 -13.65 0.65
C ALA A 36 -9.96 -13.10 0.30
N PRO A 37 -9.74 -12.66 -0.95
CA PRO A 37 -8.53 -11.93 -1.31
C PRO A 37 -8.49 -10.55 -0.62
N VAL A 38 -7.31 -10.11 -0.21
CA VAL A 38 -7.07 -8.79 0.41
C VAL A 38 -6.07 -8.00 -0.42
N ALA A 39 -6.31 -6.71 -0.58
CA ALA A 39 -5.41 -5.76 -1.23
C ALA A 39 -5.18 -4.57 -0.31
N GLY A 40 -4.12 -3.81 -0.55
CA GLY A 40 -3.86 -2.56 0.14
C GLY A 40 -3.45 -1.45 -0.83
N ILE A 41 -3.62 -0.20 -0.41
CA ILE A 41 -3.21 0.99 -1.17
C ILE A 41 -2.68 2.08 -0.22
N ALA A 42 -1.70 2.86 -0.67
CA ALA A 42 -1.34 4.09 0.02
C ALA A 42 -1.99 5.29 -0.64
N MET A 43 -2.42 6.22 0.20
CA MET A 43 -3.13 7.41 -0.18
C MET A 43 -2.45 8.60 0.49
N GLY A 44 -2.39 9.72 -0.22
CA GLY A 44 -1.84 10.97 0.27
C GLY A 44 -2.91 12.04 0.41
N LEU A 45 -2.63 13.05 1.23
CA LEU A 45 -3.39 14.29 1.32
C LEU A 45 -2.46 15.48 1.11
N ILE A 46 -2.89 16.43 0.30
CA ILE A 46 -2.25 17.75 0.17
C ILE A 46 -3.28 18.82 0.53
N MET A 47 -2.91 19.75 1.41
CA MET A 47 -3.68 20.90 1.85
C MET A 47 -3.23 22.14 1.06
N GLY A 48 -4.20 22.89 0.54
CA GLY A 48 -4.00 24.20 -0.06
C GLY A 48 -4.18 25.32 0.97
N GLU A 49 -3.66 26.50 0.65
CA GLU A 49 -3.65 27.67 1.55
C GLU A 49 -5.05 28.13 2.00
N ASP A 50 -6.07 27.98 1.13
CA ASP A 50 -7.45 28.39 1.39
C ASP A 50 -8.32 27.28 2.03
N GLY A 51 -7.70 26.26 2.65
CA GLY A 51 -8.41 25.13 3.25
C GLY A 51 -8.95 24.10 2.26
N ASN A 52 -8.66 24.27 0.96
CA ASN A 52 -8.88 23.24 -0.05
C ASN A 52 -7.94 22.05 0.19
N TYR A 53 -8.32 20.86 -0.23
CA TYR A 53 -7.43 19.70 -0.17
C TYR A 53 -7.58 18.80 -1.40
N LYS A 54 -6.56 17.98 -1.66
CA LYS A 54 -6.60 16.91 -2.65
C LYS A 54 -6.13 15.61 -2.04
N VAL A 55 -6.85 14.55 -2.37
CA VAL A 55 -6.43 13.19 -2.06
C VAL A 55 -5.68 12.64 -3.27
N LEU A 56 -4.52 12.04 -3.02
CA LEU A 56 -3.71 11.34 -4.02
C LEU A 56 -3.85 9.83 -3.80
N THR A 57 -3.99 9.08 -4.89
CA THR A 57 -4.05 7.61 -4.87
C THR A 57 -2.74 7.05 -5.39
N ASP A 58 -2.23 6.02 -4.71
CA ASP A 58 -0.97 5.34 -5.03
C ASP A 58 0.25 6.28 -5.03
N ILE A 59 0.46 6.92 -3.88
CA ILE A 59 1.53 7.92 -3.77
C ILE A 59 2.93 7.32 -3.98
N ALA A 60 3.73 8.01 -4.78
CA ALA A 60 5.16 7.79 -4.86
C ALA A 60 5.86 8.26 -3.58
N GLY A 61 7.08 7.78 -3.33
CA GLY A 61 7.86 8.18 -2.16
C GLY A 61 8.11 9.70 -2.07
N GLN A 62 8.18 10.38 -3.22
CA GLN A 62 8.30 11.84 -3.24
C GLN A 62 6.98 12.55 -2.88
N GLU A 63 5.84 12.01 -3.29
CA GLU A 63 4.52 12.59 -2.98
C GLU A 63 4.14 12.41 -1.51
N ASP A 64 4.59 11.31 -0.88
CA ASP A 64 4.54 11.11 0.57
C ASP A 64 5.36 12.19 1.29
N PHE A 65 6.64 12.34 0.93
CA PHE A 65 7.53 13.32 1.56
C PHE A 65 7.03 14.77 1.45
N MET A 66 6.38 15.12 0.33
CA MET A 66 5.86 16.46 0.07
C MET A 66 4.42 16.65 0.56
N GLY A 67 3.72 15.58 0.91
CA GLY A 67 2.31 15.61 1.32
C GLY A 67 2.14 15.98 2.79
N ASP A 68 0.90 16.28 3.17
CA ASP A 68 0.53 16.64 4.54
C ASP A 68 0.08 15.43 5.37
N MET A 69 -0.36 14.35 4.71
CA MET A 69 -0.76 13.11 5.37
C MET A 69 -0.57 11.89 4.46
N ASP A 70 -0.04 10.80 5.02
CA ASP A 70 -0.02 9.44 4.46
C ASP A 70 -1.03 8.58 5.24
N PHE A 71 -1.93 7.90 4.51
CA PHE A 71 -2.80 6.88 5.07
C PHE A 71 -2.83 5.63 4.20
N LYS A 72 -2.80 4.48 4.87
CA LYS A 72 -2.72 3.15 4.27
C LYS A 72 -3.96 2.36 4.65
N VAL A 73 -4.61 1.75 3.66
CA VAL A 73 -5.86 0.98 3.82
C VAL A 73 -5.78 -0.34 3.07
#